data_AF-A0A2E5JGB6-F1
#
_entry.id   AF-A0A2E5JGB6-F1
#
_cell.length_a   1.000
_cell.length_b   1.000
_cell.length_c   1.000
_cell.angle_alpha   90.00
_cell.angle_beta   90.00
_cell.angle_gamma   90.00
#
_symmetry.space_group_name_H-M   'P 1'
#
loop_
_entity.id
_entity.type
_entity.pdbx_description
1 polymer ?
#
loop_
_entity_poly.entity_id
_entity_poly.type
_entity_poly.pdbx_seq_one_letter_code
_entity_poly.pdbx_strand_id
1 'polypeptide(L)'
;MSRNSLLILTSALMVSACGHYSPPETFESKMARYQVKHDGAGVVPKIEAIEFRPTRSRAPASVMQESNAEDVAFSNKKLYFITLYRQYNELAAYSSSTSHKTIDQCPSFHSALVDHAVPKQNKVKWAAKYDDQSIDNDQYSRYYPELYLSMDTTSATPRALDLARKDHQKTSNYVQKAVDQHVDKTYAELAELCEYGTSDNYYAFENLHTEIRKKSVAQANSQGMAILLKTTVFSNKAVLESLKKHKAASRMPASVGLQVDYEYEVMKRLGVPWAKSYYQAIQQGP
;
A
#
# COMPACT_ATOMS: atom_id res chain seq x y z
N MET A 1 -6.66 53.95 51.23
CA MET A 1 -7.29 53.68 49.92
C MET A 1 -8.80 53.69 50.11
N SER A 2 -9.55 54.47 49.34
CA SER A 2 -11.01 54.54 49.50
C SER A 2 -11.66 53.23 49.01
N ARG A 3 -12.81 52.83 49.59
CA ARG A 3 -13.57 51.64 49.16
C ARG A 3 -13.90 51.69 47.66
N ASN A 4 -13.99 52.89 47.07
CA ASN A 4 -14.22 53.07 45.64
C ASN A 4 -13.00 52.69 44.79
N SER A 5 -11.78 52.90 45.29
CA SER A 5 -10.57 52.49 44.56
C SER A 5 -10.38 50.97 44.53
N LEU A 6 -10.87 50.24 45.55
CA LEU A 6 -10.78 48.78 45.59
C LEU A 6 -11.76 48.12 44.60
N LEU A 7 -12.97 48.67 44.46
CA LEU A 7 -14.01 48.18 43.53
C LEU A 7 -13.64 48.37 42.05
N ILE A 8 -12.91 49.44 41.72
CA ILE A 8 -12.43 49.69 40.36
C ILE A 8 -11.32 48.69 40.00
N LEU A 9 -10.43 48.38 40.94
CA LEU A 9 -9.33 47.45 40.71
C LEU A 9 -9.81 46.00 40.53
N THR A 10 -10.82 45.57 41.29
CA THR A 10 -11.40 44.21 41.14
C THR A 10 -12.23 44.06 39.86
N SER A 11 -12.85 45.14 39.39
CA SER A 11 -13.58 45.13 38.11
C SER A 11 -12.64 45.05 36.91
N ALA A 12 -11.46 45.68 36.96
CA ALA A 12 -10.46 45.61 35.90
C ALA A 12 -9.80 44.22 35.77
N LEU A 13 -9.66 43.48 36.87
CA LEU A 13 -9.09 42.12 36.87
C LEU A 13 -10.04 41.04 36.34
N MET A 14 -11.36 41.24 36.43
CA MET A 14 -12.35 40.30 35.89
C MET A 14 -12.46 40.35 34.35
N VAL A 15 -12.15 41.51 33.74
CA VAL A 15 -12.23 41.67 32.27
C VAL A 15 -11.02 41.06 31.55
N SER A 16 -9.85 40.99 32.19
CA SER A 16 -8.65 40.38 31.59
C SER A 16 -8.65 38.85 31.63
N ALA A 17 -9.46 38.21 32.49
CA ALA A 17 -9.53 36.75 32.60
C ALA A 17 -10.33 36.08 31.47
N CYS A 18 -11.14 36.82 30.71
CA CYS A 18 -11.95 36.28 29.60
C CYS A 18 -11.33 36.51 28.21
N GLY A 19 -10.14 37.12 28.11
CA GLY A 19 -9.53 37.55 26.85
C GLY A 19 -8.71 36.48 26.10
N HIS A 20 -8.70 35.22 26.55
CA HIS A 20 -7.93 34.13 25.91
C HIS A 20 -8.81 32.94 25.48
N TYR A 21 -10.08 33.21 25.13
CA TYR A 21 -10.86 32.23 24.38
C TYR A 21 -10.51 32.36 22.90
N SER A 22 -9.51 31.59 22.44
CA SER A 22 -9.34 31.35 21.01
C SER A 22 -10.55 30.54 20.54
N PRO A 23 -11.42 31.08 19.68
CA PRO A 23 -12.56 30.32 19.17
C PRO A 23 -12.03 29.05 18.48
N PRO A 24 -12.70 27.90 18.64
CA PRO A 24 -12.34 26.71 17.90
C PRO A 24 -12.35 27.04 16.42
N GLU A 25 -11.27 26.67 15.72
CA GLU A 25 -11.12 26.98 14.31
C GLU A 25 -12.34 26.52 13.51
N THR A 26 -12.90 27.43 12.72
CA THR A 26 -14.07 27.13 11.89
C THR A 26 -13.73 26.05 10.87
N PHE A 27 -14.73 25.28 10.45
CA PHE A 27 -14.57 24.33 9.36
C PHE A 27 -13.99 25.02 8.11
N GLU A 28 -14.43 26.24 7.84
CA GLU A 28 -13.93 27.09 6.76
C GLU A 28 -12.44 27.42 6.91
N SER A 29 -11.96 27.75 8.12
CA SER A 29 -10.52 27.95 8.40
C SER A 29 -9.69 26.67 8.23
N LYS A 30 -10.27 25.49 8.50
CA LYS A 30 -9.63 24.20 8.24
C LYS A 30 -9.57 23.89 6.75
N MET A 31 -10.64 24.15 6.01
CA MET A 31 -10.71 23.99 4.55
C MET A 31 -9.84 25.00 3.80
N ALA A 32 -9.70 26.23 4.31
CA ALA A 32 -8.85 27.26 3.72
C ALA A 32 -7.35 26.93 3.75
N ARG A 33 -6.92 26.07 4.69
CA ARG A 33 -5.55 25.53 4.75
C ARG A 33 -5.39 24.18 4.05
N TYR A 34 -6.50 23.54 3.67
CA TYR A 34 -6.48 22.32 2.89
C TYR A 34 -6.09 22.66 1.44
N GLN A 35 -4.80 22.57 1.14
CA GLN A 35 -4.36 22.50 -0.24
C GLN A 35 -4.46 21.05 -0.68
N VAL A 36 -5.33 20.77 -1.65
CA VAL A 36 -5.28 19.50 -2.39
C VAL A 36 -3.93 19.48 -3.08
N LYS A 37 -2.95 18.80 -2.50
CA LYS A 37 -1.74 18.44 -3.21
C LYS A 37 -2.15 17.41 -4.27
N HIS A 38 -2.57 17.88 -5.44
CA HIS A 38 -2.55 17.07 -6.66
C HIS A 38 -1.09 16.91 -7.13
N ASP A 39 -0.23 16.46 -6.24
CA ASP A 39 1.00 15.83 -6.68
C ASP A 39 0.56 14.44 -7.14
N GLY A 40 0.94 14.00 -8.35
CA GLY A 40 0.67 12.64 -8.85
C GLY A 40 1.31 11.51 -8.01
N ALA A 41 1.60 11.76 -6.73
CA ALA A 41 2.00 10.81 -5.73
C ALA A 41 0.87 9.79 -5.52
N GLY A 42 1.18 8.51 -5.80
CA GLY A 42 0.22 7.42 -5.60
C GLY A 42 -0.49 6.93 -6.86
N VAL A 43 -0.09 7.34 -8.07
CA VAL A 43 -0.64 6.71 -9.29
C VAL A 43 -0.41 5.19 -9.26
N VAL A 44 -1.49 4.43 -9.12
CA VAL A 44 -1.47 2.96 -9.12
C VAL A 44 -1.13 2.45 -10.53
N PRO A 45 -0.15 1.54 -10.68
CA PRO A 45 0.22 1.01 -11.98
C PRO A 45 -0.93 0.24 -12.63
N LYS A 46 -1.10 0.44 -13.95
CA LYS A 46 -2.13 -0.24 -14.75
C LYS A 46 -1.65 -1.65 -15.14
N ILE A 47 -1.68 -2.58 -14.20
CA ILE A 47 -1.30 -3.98 -14.41
C ILE A 47 -2.43 -4.71 -15.14
N GLU A 48 -2.08 -5.45 -16.19
CA GLU A 48 -3.01 -6.35 -16.88
C GLU A 48 -3.06 -7.71 -16.18
N ALA A 49 -4.27 -8.20 -15.90
CA ALA A 49 -4.46 -9.49 -15.22
C ALA A 49 -4.24 -10.67 -16.19
N ILE A 50 -3.49 -11.67 -15.73
CA ILE A 50 -3.45 -13.00 -16.35
C ILE A 50 -4.76 -13.77 -16.15
N GLU A 51 -4.98 -14.77 -16.99
CA GLU A 51 -5.97 -15.80 -16.71
C GLU A 51 -5.48 -16.72 -15.58
N PHE A 52 -6.38 -17.09 -14.68
CA PHE A 52 -6.06 -18.00 -13.59
C PHE A 52 -7.29 -18.82 -13.22
N ARG A 53 -7.07 -19.99 -12.63
CA ARG A 53 -8.15 -20.84 -12.14
C ARG A 53 -8.35 -20.57 -10.65
N PRO A 54 -9.50 -20.00 -10.23
CA PRO A 54 -9.77 -19.80 -8.81
C PRO A 54 -9.87 -21.16 -8.13
N THR A 55 -8.96 -21.42 -7.20
CA THR A 55 -9.01 -22.63 -6.39
C THR A 55 -10.05 -22.43 -5.29
N ARG A 56 -11.11 -23.26 -5.30
CA ARG A 56 -11.98 -23.42 -4.13
C ARG A 56 -11.20 -24.18 -3.07
N SER A 57 -10.39 -23.46 -2.30
CA SER A 57 -9.70 -24.00 -1.13
C SER A 57 -10.75 -24.44 -0.09
N ARG A 58 -11.10 -25.73 -0.09
CA ARG A 58 -11.62 -26.40 1.11
C ARG A 58 -10.40 -26.68 1.99
N ALA A 59 -10.04 -25.73 2.85
CA ALA A 59 -9.05 -26.01 3.87
C ALA A 59 -9.63 -27.08 4.82
N PRO A 60 -8.85 -28.09 5.24
CA PRO A 60 -9.25 -28.94 6.36
C PRO A 60 -9.54 -28.06 7.57
N ALA A 61 -10.59 -28.36 8.33
CA ALA A 61 -10.96 -27.57 9.52
C ALA A 61 -9.80 -27.43 10.53
N SER A 62 -8.84 -28.36 10.50
CA SER A 62 -7.62 -28.36 11.33
C SER A 62 -6.49 -27.43 10.86
N VAL A 63 -6.58 -26.85 9.66
CA VAL A 63 -5.60 -25.89 9.09
C VAL A 63 -6.18 -24.47 9.03
N MET A 64 -7.38 -24.26 9.55
CA MET A 64 -7.79 -22.92 9.96
C MET A 64 -6.93 -22.57 11.18
N GLN A 65 -5.73 -22.05 10.93
CA GLN A 65 -5.09 -21.18 11.90
C GLN A 65 -6.09 -20.06 12.15
N GLU A 66 -6.86 -20.20 13.22
CA GLU A 66 -7.44 -19.06 13.90
C GLU A 66 -6.25 -18.18 14.23
N SER A 67 -5.92 -17.23 13.35
CA SER A 67 -5.33 -15.98 13.81
C SER A 67 -6.24 -15.58 14.96
N ASN A 68 -5.71 -15.55 16.20
CA ASN A 68 -6.48 -15.27 17.40
C ASN A 68 -7.53 -14.22 17.05
N ALA A 69 -8.81 -14.57 17.13
CA ALA A 69 -9.87 -13.70 16.61
C ALA A 69 -9.88 -12.33 17.31
N GLU A 70 -9.21 -12.22 18.46
CA GLU A 70 -8.93 -10.98 19.19
C GLU A 70 -7.84 -10.09 18.55
N ASP A 71 -6.88 -10.64 17.80
CA ASP A 71 -5.75 -9.91 17.18
C ASP A 71 -6.11 -9.21 15.86
N VAL A 72 -7.30 -9.44 15.28
CA VAL A 72 -7.69 -8.89 13.95
C VAL A 72 -8.90 -7.95 14.02
N ALA A 73 -9.15 -7.33 15.18
CA ALA A 73 -10.17 -6.28 15.32
C ALA A 73 -9.75 -4.93 14.71
N PHE A 74 -9.12 -4.94 13.53
CA PHE A 74 -8.71 -3.72 12.85
C PHE A 74 -9.88 -3.04 12.15
N SER A 75 -9.87 -1.70 12.07
CA SER A 75 -10.69 -1.00 11.09
C SER A 75 -10.18 -1.27 9.67
N ASN A 76 -11.01 -1.09 8.64
CA ASN A 76 -10.58 -1.18 7.22
C ASN A 76 -9.33 -0.33 6.98
N LYS A 77 -9.33 0.87 7.54
CA LYS A 77 -8.24 1.85 7.48
C LYS A 77 -6.96 1.36 8.15
N LYS A 78 -7.04 0.84 9.39
CA LYS A 78 -5.87 0.29 10.09
C LYS A 78 -5.30 -0.93 9.35
N LEU A 79 -6.16 -1.82 8.85
CA LEU A 79 -5.74 -2.98 8.06
C LEU A 79 -5.06 -2.56 6.74
N TYR A 80 -5.61 -1.56 6.04
CA TYR A 80 -5.01 -0.99 4.85
C TYR A 80 -3.59 -0.46 5.13
N PHE A 81 -3.45 0.37 6.16
CA PHE A 81 -2.17 0.94 6.56
C PHE A 81 -1.13 -0.13 6.89
N ILE A 82 -1.46 -1.09 7.77
CA ILE A 82 -0.52 -2.16 8.18
C ILE A 82 -0.09 -2.99 6.97
N THR A 83 -1.04 -3.33 6.10
CA THR A 83 -0.76 -4.09 4.87
C THR A 83 0.19 -3.32 3.96
N LEU A 84 -0.11 -2.04 3.70
CA LEU A 84 0.72 -1.20 2.84
C LEU A 84 2.12 -0.97 3.44
N TYR A 85 2.20 -0.78 4.76
CA TYR A 85 3.47 -0.62 5.48
C TYR A 85 4.35 -1.87 5.38
N ARG A 86 3.77 -3.07 5.51
CA ARG A 86 4.48 -4.33 5.29
C ARG A 86 4.98 -4.44 3.85
N GLN A 87 4.09 -4.19 2.88
CA GLN A 87 4.43 -4.25 1.46
C GLN A 87 5.53 -3.27 1.09
N TYR A 88 5.54 -2.06 1.67
CA TYR A 88 6.61 -1.09 1.50
C TYR A 88 7.96 -1.65 1.95
N ASN A 89 8.02 -2.22 3.16
CA ASN A 89 9.24 -2.81 3.69
C ASN A 89 9.72 -4.00 2.85
N GLU A 90 8.81 -4.83 2.34
CA GLU A 90 9.15 -5.92 1.42
C GLU A 90 9.65 -5.40 0.07
N LEU A 91 9.00 -4.38 -0.51
CA LEU A 91 9.40 -3.78 -1.80
C LEU A 91 10.75 -3.07 -1.70
N ALA A 92 10.99 -2.36 -0.59
CA ALA A 92 12.26 -1.69 -0.31
C ALA A 92 13.44 -2.66 -0.34
N ALA A 93 13.24 -3.93 0.06
CA ALA A 93 14.28 -4.94 0.00
C ALA A 93 14.75 -5.27 -1.42
N TYR A 94 13.93 -5.03 -2.45
CA TYR A 94 14.27 -5.20 -3.87
C TYR A 94 14.81 -3.93 -4.54
N SER A 95 14.78 -2.79 -3.85
CA SER A 95 15.24 -1.53 -4.42
C SER A 95 16.77 -1.39 -4.32
N SER A 96 17.36 -0.79 -5.36
CA SER A 96 18.80 -0.57 -5.46
C SER A 96 19.26 0.61 -4.60
N SER A 97 18.37 1.57 -4.32
CA SER A 97 18.63 2.79 -3.54
C SER A 97 19.31 2.47 -2.20
N THR A 98 20.40 3.14 -1.88
CA THR A 98 21.26 2.87 -0.71
C THR A 98 20.60 3.23 0.62
N SER A 99 19.63 4.14 0.63
CA SER A 99 18.88 4.55 1.81
C SER A 99 17.39 4.72 1.48
N HIS A 100 16.58 3.73 1.84
CA HIS A 100 15.13 3.90 1.82
C HIS A 100 14.70 4.74 3.02
N LYS A 101 13.70 5.59 2.80
CA LYS A 101 13.16 6.48 3.84
C LYS A 101 12.44 5.64 4.90
N THR A 102 12.71 5.87 6.17
CA THR A 102 11.99 5.20 7.25
C THR A 102 10.76 6.02 7.66
N ILE A 103 9.74 5.32 8.16
CA ILE A 103 8.59 5.94 8.82
C ILE A 103 8.75 5.64 10.30
N ASP A 104 9.40 6.56 11.00
CA ASP A 104 9.69 6.42 12.43
C ASP A 104 8.56 7.01 13.30
N GLN A 105 7.77 7.91 12.72
CA GLN A 105 6.66 8.59 13.38
C GLN A 105 5.44 8.61 12.47
N CYS A 106 4.28 8.25 13.02
CA CYS A 106 3.03 8.19 12.29
C CYS A 106 1.86 8.54 13.21
N PRO A 107 1.53 9.83 13.42
CA PRO A 107 0.54 10.26 14.40
C PRO A 107 -0.83 9.59 14.22
N SER A 108 -1.31 9.49 12.97
CA SER A 108 -2.60 8.90 12.65
C SER A 108 -2.68 7.39 12.87
N PHE A 109 -1.53 6.71 12.94
CA PHE A 109 -1.43 5.25 13.08
C PHE A 109 -0.39 4.81 14.10
N HIS A 110 -0.14 5.62 15.13
CA HIS A 110 0.99 5.42 16.06
C HIS A 110 0.98 4.02 16.68
N SER A 111 -0.15 3.61 17.28
CA SER A 111 -0.28 2.26 17.85
C SER A 111 -0.11 1.17 16.80
N ALA A 112 -0.65 1.35 15.59
CA ALA A 112 -0.49 0.36 14.52
C ALA A 112 0.97 0.19 14.10
N LEU A 113 1.74 1.28 14.06
CA LEU A 113 3.17 1.25 13.72
C LEU A 113 3.99 0.57 14.84
N VAL A 114 3.67 0.83 16.10
CA VAL A 114 4.36 0.24 17.26
C VAL A 114 4.02 -1.25 17.40
N ASP A 115 2.74 -1.60 17.37
CA ASP A 115 2.24 -2.97 17.60
C ASP A 115 2.63 -3.92 16.45
N HIS A 116 2.83 -3.38 15.25
CA HIS A 116 3.11 -4.15 14.04
C HIS A 116 4.40 -3.70 13.34
N ALA A 117 5.36 -3.22 14.12
CA ALA A 117 6.68 -2.86 13.62
C ALA A 117 7.28 -4.06 12.86
N VAL A 118 7.62 -3.83 11.59
CA VAL A 118 8.19 -4.87 10.73
C VAL A 118 9.70 -4.84 10.92
N PRO A 119 10.37 -5.98 11.16
CA PRO A 119 11.82 -6.02 11.24
C PRO A 119 12.42 -5.55 9.91
N LYS A 120 13.50 -4.76 9.98
CA LYS A 120 14.23 -4.29 8.80
C LYS A 120 14.59 -5.48 7.92
N GLN A 121 14.13 -5.45 6.66
CA GLN A 121 14.43 -6.49 5.70
C GLN A 121 15.84 -6.30 5.16
N ASN A 122 16.59 -7.40 5.05
CA ASN A 122 17.89 -7.38 4.37
C ASN A 122 17.69 -7.14 2.88
N LYS A 123 18.59 -6.38 2.25
CA LYS A 123 18.59 -6.20 0.80
C LYS A 123 18.62 -7.55 0.09
N VAL A 124 17.67 -7.75 -0.80
CA VAL A 124 17.55 -8.96 -1.61
C VAL A 124 18.37 -8.73 -2.88
N LYS A 125 19.38 -9.58 -3.08
CA LYS A 125 19.99 -9.70 -4.41
C LYS A 125 19.00 -10.45 -5.30
N TRP A 126 18.45 -9.74 -6.27
CA TRP A 126 17.61 -10.30 -7.32
C TRP A 126 18.16 -9.90 -8.67
N ALA A 127 17.96 -10.74 -9.66
CA ALA A 127 18.34 -10.47 -11.04
C ALA A 127 17.22 -11.01 -11.92
N ALA A 128 16.31 -10.14 -12.32
CA ALA A 128 15.26 -10.57 -13.24
C ALA A 128 15.85 -10.90 -14.60
N LYS A 129 15.55 -12.11 -15.05
CA LYS A 129 15.84 -12.60 -16.38
C LYS A 129 14.52 -12.63 -17.12
N TYR A 130 14.41 -11.77 -18.12
CA TYR A 130 13.29 -11.75 -19.05
C TYR A 130 13.73 -12.41 -20.34
N ASP A 131 12.81 -13.12 -20.99
CA ASP A 131 13.01 -13.58 -22.35
C ASP A 131 12.79 -12.40 -23.30
N ASP A 132 13.90 -11.89 -23.86
CA ASP A 132 13.91 -10.76 -24.78
C ASP A 132 13.06 -11.01 -26.03
N GLN A 133 12.86 -12.27 -26.45
CA GLN A 133 12.03 -12.59 -27.62
C GLN A 133 10.53 -12.55 -27.29
N SER A 134 10.19 -12.76 -26.02
CA SER A 134 8.80 -12.84 -25.55
C SER A 134 8.30 -11.54 -24.94
N ILE A 135 9.14 -10.52 -24.75
CA ILE A 135 8.75 -9.25 -24.11
C ILE A 135 7.70 -8.45 -24.89
N ASP A 136 7.68 -8.63 -26.22
CA ASP A 136 6.67 -8.05 -27.11
C ASP A 136 5.34 -8.81 -27.06
N ASN A 137 5.34 -10.05 -26.53
CA ASN A 137 4.12 -10.82 -26.33
C ASN A 137 3.38 -10.32 -25.08
N ASP A 138 2.21 -9.71 -25.29
CA ASP A 138 1.37 -9.21 -24.20
C ASP A 138 1.06 -10.28 -23.16
N GLN A 139 0.78 -11.52 -23.57
CA GLN A 139 0.50 -12.62 -22.63
C GLN A 139 1.68 -12.94 -21.74
N TYR A 140 2.90 -12.95 -22.29
CA TYR A 140 4.12 -13.15 -21.52
C TYR A 140 4.31 -12.00 -20.52
N SER A 141 4.19 -10.75 -20.97
CA SER A 141 4.40 -9.57 -20.12
C SER A 141 3.48 -9.51 -18.90
N ARG A 142 2.24 -10.02 -19.02
CA ARG A 142 1.24 -10.04 -17.94
C ARG A 142 1.68 -10.86 -16.72
N TYR A 143 2.56 -11.83 -16.89
CA TYR A 143 3.15 -12.58 -15.78
C TYR A 143 4.21 -11.81 -15.00
N TYR A 144 4.60 -10.62 -15.47
CA TYR A 144 5.62 -9.77 -14.86
C TYR A 144 5.06 -8.36 -14.54
N PRO A 145 4.17 -8.22 -13.53
CA PRO A 145 3.59 -6.95 -13.09
C PRO A 145 4.58 -5.79 -12.91
N GLU A 146 5.83 -6.06 -12.53
CA GLU A 146 6.91 -5.09 -12.40
C GLU A 146 7.26 -4.39 -13.73
N LEU A 147 6.97 -5.00 -14.89
CA LEU A 147 7.10 -4.34 -16.19
C LEU A 147 6.07 -3.22 -16.38
N TYR A 148 4.94 -3.25 -15.67
CA TYR A 148 3.89 -2.24 -15.76
C TYR A 148 4.12 -1.03 -14.84
N LEU A 149 5.21 -1.05 -14.05
CA LEU A 149 5.59 0.07 -13.22
C LEU A 149 6.00 1.28 -14.06
N SER A 150 5.61 2.46 -13.60
CA SER A 150 5.95 3.72 -14.26
C SER A 150 7.41 4.10 -14.01
N MET A 151 8.03 4.69 -15.03
CA MET A 151 9.37 5.27 -15.01
C MET A 151 9.38 6.76 -14.57
N ASP A 152 8.20 7.31 -14.24
CA ASP A 152 7.98 8.68 -13.82
C ASP A 152 7.30 8.70 -12.44
N THR A 153 7.62 9.69 -11.61
CA THR A 153 7.00 9.91 -10.31
C THR A 153 5.58 10.48 -10.41
N THR A 154 5.26 11.19 -11.48
CA THR A 154 4.00 11.97 -11.62
C THR A 154 3.02 11.36 -12.62
N SER A 155 3.49 10.48 -13.50
CA SER A 155 2.70 9.90 -14.59
C SER A 155 2.63 8.37 -14.48
N ALA A 156 1.62 7.76 -15.12
CA ALA A 156 1.52 6.31 -15.31
C ALA A 156 2.43 5.79 -16.44
N THR A 157 2.90 6.68 -17.32
CA THR A 157 3.71 6.37 -18.49
C THR A 157 4.89 7.32 -18.63
N PRO A 158 6.03 6.89 -19.20
CA PRO A 158 6.25 5.56 -19.78
C PRO A 158 6.41 4.47 -18.71
N ARG A 159 5.97 3.25 -19.02
CA ARG A 159 6.20 2.07 -18.18
C ARG A 159 7.57 1.47 -18.48
N ALA A 160 8.08 0.65 -17.56
CA ALA A 160 9.29 -0.15 -17.83
C ALA A 160 9.11 -0.99 -19.11
N LEU A 161 7.92 -1.56 -19.33
CA LEU A 161 7.55 -2.30 -20.54
C LEU A 161 7.70 -1.48 -21.82
N ASP A 162 7.25 -0.22 -21.81
CA ASP A 162 7.27 0.65 -23.01
C ASP A 162 8.71 1.00 -23.44
N LEU A 163 9.64 1.04 -22.49
CA LEU A 163 11.07 1.22 -22.75
C LEU A 163 11.77 -0.09 -23.07
N ALA A 164 11.40 -1.17 -22.39
CA ALA A 164 11.97 -2.49 -22.59
C ALA A 164 11.73 -3.00 -24.02
N ARG A 165 10.53 -2.76 -24.60
CA ARG A 165 10.22 -3.06 -26.02
C ARG A 165 11.03 -2.25 -27.03
N LYS A 166 11.64 -1.13 -26.61
CA LYS A 166 12.50 -0.31 -27.46
C LYS A 166 13.97 -0.73 -27.37
N ASP A 167 14.40 -1.22 -26.21
CA ASP A 167 15.78 -1.59 -25.92
C ASP A 167 15.82 -2.76 -24.93
N HIS A 168 15.78 -3.98 -25.49
CA HIS A 168 15.63 -5.22 -24.72
C HIS A 168 16.85 -5.44 -23.80
N GLN A 169 18.04 -5.01 -24.22
CA GLN A 169 19.29 -5.15 -23.47
C GLN A 169 19.29 -4.39 -22.14
N LYS A 170 18.44 -3.36 -22.02
CA LYS A 170 18.32 -2.54 -20.81
C LYS A 170 17.10 -2.86 -19.96
N THR A 171 16.34 -3.92 -20.28
CA THR A 171 15.11 -4.29 -19.56
C THR A 171 15.32 -4.35 -18.05
N SER A 172 16.32 -5.09 -17.56
CA SER A 172 16.58 -5.22 -16.12
C SER A 172 16.88 -3.87 -15.46
N ASN A 173 17.57 -2.95 -16.16
CA ASN A 173 17.85 -1.61 -15.64
C ASN A 173 16.57 -0.75 -15.59
N TYR A 174 15.71 -0.84 -16.60
CA TYR A 174 14.42 -0.15 -16.59
C TYR A 174 13.53 -0.65 -15.46
N VAL A 175 13.42 -1.96 -15.28
CA VAL A 175 12.64 -2.51 -14.17
C VAL A 175 13.21 -2.10 -12.83
N GLN A 176 14.53 -2.18 -12.63
CA GLN A 176 15.13 -1.77 -11.36
C GLN A 176 14.80 -0.31 -11.03
N LYS A 177 14.92 0.59 -12.02
CA LYS A 177 14.57 2.01 -11.84
C LYS A 177 13.08 2.20 -11.55
N ALA A 178 12.20 1.47 -12.22
CA ALA A 178 10.77 1.53 -11.97
C ALA A 178 10.39 1.02 -10.57
N VAL A 179 11.04 -0.05 -10.10
CA VAL A 179 10.90 -0.57 -8.73
C VAL A 179 11.35 0.47 -7.72
N ASP A 180 12.50 1.10 -7.93
CA ASP A 180 13.02 2.15 -7.04
C ASP A 180 12.03 3.32 -6.92
N GLN A 181 11.48 3.79 -8.04
CA GLN A 181 10.46 4.84 -8.06
C GLN A 181 9.13 4.40 -7.44
N HIS A 182 8.74 3.13 -7.63
CA HIS A 182 7.51 2.60 -7.04
C HIS A 182 7.61 2.48 -5.52
N VAL A 183 8.79 2.15 -5.00
CA VAL A 183 9.08 2.20 -3.55
C VAL A 183 8.93 3.62 -3.02
N ASP A 184 9.45 4.63 -3.73
CA ASP A 184 9.31 6.03 -3.33
C ASP A 184 7.85 6.51 -3.36
N LYS A 185 7.05 6.08 -4.36
CA LYS A 185 5.61 6.36 -4.42
C LYS A 185 4.84 5.71 -3.28
N THR A 186 5.16 4.45 -2.98
CA THR A 186 4.54 3.72 -1.86
C THR A 186 4.87 4.39 -0.52
N TYR A 187 6.11 4.87 -0.36
CA TYR A 187 6.49 5.68 0.79
C TYR A 187 5.70 6.98 0.88
N ALA A 188 5.53 7.70 -0.25
CA ALA A 188 4.79 8.95 -0.27
C ALA A 188 3.32 8.76 0.19
N GLU A 189 2.67 7.69 -0.27
CA GLU A 189 1.32 7.34 0.19
C GLU A 189 1.30 7.02 1.70
N LEU A 190 2.28 6.27 2.21
CA LEU A 190 2.37 5.99 3.64
C LEU A 190 2.63 7.26 4.47
N ALA A 191 3.45 8.18 3.97
CA ALA A 191 3.70 9.46 4.63
C ALA A 191 2.41 10.31 4.70
N GLU A 192 1.64 10.35 3.61
CA GLU A 192 0.33 10.99 3.57
C GLU A 192 -0.64 10.36 4.57
N LEU A 193 -0.73 9.02 4.60
CA LEU A 193 -1.53 8.30 5.59
C LEU A 193 -1.10 8.63 7.02
N CYS A 194 0.20 8.78 7.28
CA CYS A 194 0.69 9.13 8.60
C CYS A 194 0.29 10.55 9.01
N GLU A 195 0.38 11.51 8.09
CA GLU A 195 0.05 12.92 8.33
C GLU A 195 -1.46 13.15 8.45
N TYR A 196 -2.26 12.61 7.53
CA TYR A 196 -3.69 12.93 7.41
C TYR A 196 -4.63 11.79 7.82
N GLY A 197 -4.11 10.57 7.99
CA GLY A 197 -4.93 9.40 8.31
C GLY A 197 -5.73 8.84 7.13
N THR A 198 -5.55 9.39 5.92
CA THR A 198 -6.20 9.00 4.66
C THR A 198 -5.30 9.31 3.49
N SER A 199 -5.57 8.65 2.35
CA SER A 199 -4.98 8.95 1.04
C SER A 199 -6.04 8.75 -0.04
N ASP A 200 -5.84 9.30 -1.22
CA ASP A 200 -6.73 9.08 -2.37
C ASP A 200 -6.87 7.58 -2.71
N ASN A 201 -5.77 6.84 -2.62
CA ASN A 201 -5.74 5.39 -2.83
C ASN A 201 -6.49 4.61 -1.75
N TYR A 202 -6.47 5.08 -0.49
CA TYR A 202 -7.30 4.51 0.56
C TYR A 202 -8.79 4.69 0.26
N TYR A 203 -9.21 5.87 -0.21
CA TYR A 203 -10.61 6.08 -0.61
C TYR A 203 -11.00 5.23 -1.81
N ALA A 204 -10.11 5.06 -2.79
CA ALA A 204 -10.34 4.13 -3.91
C ALA A 204 -10.54 2.69 -3.42
N PHE A 205 -9.74 2.24 -2.44
CA PHE A 205 -9.88 0.94 -1.80
C PHE A 205 -11.21 0.80 -1.02
N GLU A 206 -11.60 1.82 -0.26
CA GLU A 206 -12.85 1.82 0.51
C GLU A 206 -14.09 1.82 -0.40
N ASN A 207 -14.05 2.59 -1.49
CA ASN A 207 -15.09 2.58 -2.51
C ASN A 207 -15.20 1.21 -3.18
N LEU A 208 -14.07 0.58 -3.51
CA LEU A 208 -14.06 -0.77 -4.05
C LEU A 208 -14.66 -1.79 -3.06
N HIS A 209 -14.32 -1.70 -1.77
CA HIS A 209 -14.92 -2.56 -0.73
C HIS A 209 -16.44 -2.46 -0.73
N THR A 210 -16.95 -1.22 -0.80
CA THR A 210 -18.38 -0.92 -0.82
C THR A 210 -19.05 -1.48 -2.08
N GLU A 211 -18.46 -1.29 -3.25
CA GLU A 211 -19.02 -1.75 -4.52
C GLU A 211 -19.02 -3.28 -4.65
N ILE A 212 -17.98 -3.97 -4.18
CA ILE A 212 -17.95 -5.44 -4.16
C ILE A 212 -19.11 -5.99 -3.32
N ARG A 213 -19.33 -5.40 -2.13
CA ARG A 213 -20.43 -5.82 -1.24
C ARG A 213 -21.82 -5.55 -1.82
N LYS A 214 -21.99 -4.46 -2.57
CA LYS A 214 -23.29 -4.06 -3.11
C LYS A 214 -23.66 -4.74 -4.44
N LYS A 215 -22.68 -4.89 -5.34
CA LYS A 215 -22.95 -5.19 -6.76
C LYS A 215 -22.16 -6.38 -7.33
N SER A 216 -21.39 -7.10 -6.51
CA SER A 216 -20.58 -8.26 -6.96
C SER A 216 -19.67 -7.95 -8.16
N VAL A 217 -19.04 -6.77 -8.15
CA VAL A 217 -18.23 -6.29 -9.29
C VAL A 217 -16.92 -7.06 -9.48
N ALA A 218 -16.41 -7.74 -8.45
CA ALA A 218 -15.15 -8.49 -8.50
C ALA A 218 -15.41 -10.00 -8.52
N GLN A 219 -15.75 -10.53 -9.70
CA GLN A 219 -15.91 -11.97 -9.92
C GLN A 219 -14.55 -12.70 -9.91
N ALA A 220 -14.56 -14.00 -9.61
CA ALA A 220 -13.35 -14.83 -9.54
C ALA A 220 -12.79 -15.18 -10.93
N ASN A 221 -12.37 -14.16 -11.69
CA ASN A 221 -11.82 -14.25 -13.03
C ASN A 221 -10.82 -13.11 -13.29
N SER A 222 -10.22 -13.07 -14.48
CA SER A 222 -9.25 -12.04 -14.88
C SER A 222 -9.84 -10.62 -14.83
N GLN A 223 -11.11 -10.44 -15.19
CA GLN A 223 -11.77 -9.14 -15.13
C GLN A 223 -11.94 -8.64 -13.69
N GLY A 224 -12.39 -9.49 -12.77
CA GLY A 224 -12.49 -9.13 -11.36
C GLY A 224 -11.12 -8.85 -10.76
N MET A 225 -10.09 -9.61 -11.13
CA MET A 225 -8.73 -9.32 -10.71
C MET A 225 -8.22 -7.98 -11.27
N ALA A 226 -8.50 -7.66 -12.53
CA ALA A 226 -8.17 -6.37 -13.12
C ALA A 226 -8.84 -5.19 -12.39
N ILE A 227 -10.00 -5.40 -11.75
CA ILE A 227 -10.61 -4.41 -10.87
C ILE A 227 -9.82 -4.28 -9.56
N LEU A 228 -9.44 -5.41 -8.93
CA LEU A 228 -8.67 -5.39 -7.68
C LEU A 228 -7.29 -4.71 -7.87
N LEU A 229 -6.60 -5.00 -8.97
CA LEU A 229 -5.28 -4.45 -9.32
C LEU A 229 -5.26 -2.92 -9.50
N LYS A 230 -6.43 -2.25 -9.56
CA LYS A 230 -6.51 -0.78 -9.56
C LYS A 230 -6.27 -0.16 -8.18
N THR A 231 -6.05 -0.97 -7.15
CA THR A 231 -5.75 -0.50 -5.79
C THR A 231 -4.33 -0.86 -5.40
N THR A 232 -3.68 0.04 -4.65
CA THR A 232 -2.27 -0.09 -4.26
C THR A 232 -1.97 -1.42 -3.58
N VAL A 233 -2.83 -1.87 -2.66
CA VAL A 233 -2.60 -3.11 -1.89
C VAL A 233 -2.51 -4.34 -2.80
N PHE A 234 -3.38 -4.44 -3.80
CA PHE A 234 -3.39 -5.60 -4.70
C PHE A 234 -2.31 -5.50 -5.78
N SER A 235 -2.05 -4.29 -6.29
CA SER A 235 -0.96 -4.06 -7.26
C SER A 235 0.41 -4.33 -6.64
N ASN A 236 0.65 -3.83 -5.43
CA ASN A 236 1.90 -4.05 -4.71
C ASN A 236 2.12 -5.52 -4.41
N LYS A 237 1.07 -6.24 -4.02
CA LYS A 237 1.16 -7.70 -3.87
C LYS A 237 1.52 -8.37 -5.19
N ALA A 238 0.91 -7.99 -6.31
CA ALA A 238 1.23 -8.60 -7.61
C ALA A 238 2.71 -8.40 -8.00
N VAL A 239 3.22 -7.18 -7.81
CA VAL A 239 4.63 -6.84 -8.04
C VAL A 239 5.54 -7.64 -7.11
N LEU A 240 5.23 -7.70 -5.81
CA LEU A 240 6.02 -8.46 -4.84
C LEU A 240 6.11 -9.95 -5.18
N GLU A 241 5.00 -10.56 -5.57
CA GLU A 241 4.98 -12.00 -5.91
C GLU A 241 5.78 -12.30 -7.17
N SER A 242 5.77 -11.37 -8.13
CA SER A 242 6.62 -11.47 -9.32
C SER A 242 8.10 -11.30 -9.00
N LEU A 243 8.47 -10.29 -8.20
CA LEU A 243 9.86 -10.09 -7.78
C LEU A 243 10.41 -11.27 -6.95
N LYS A 244 9.56 -11.90 -6.13
CA LYS A 244 9.90 -13.11 -5.36
C LYS A 244 10.31 -14.29 -6.26
N LYS A 245 9.78 -14.40 -7.48
CA LYS A 245 10.19 -15.41 -8.48
C LYS A 245 11.67 -15.31 -8.85
N HIS A 246 12.24 -14.11 -8.81
CA HIS A 246 13.62 -13.83 -9.20
C HIS A 246 14.61 -13.88 -8.03
N LYS A 247 14.12 -14.12 -6.81
CA LYS A 247 14.97 -14.27 -5.63
C LYS A 247 15.64 -15.64 -5.66
N ALA A 248 16.95 -15.68 -5.43
CA ALA A 248 17.66 -16.94 -5.24
C ALA A 248 17.05 -17.73 -4.07
N ALA A 249 16.87 -19.04 -4.24
CA ALA A 249 16.31 -19.91 -3.21
C ALA A 249 17.11 -19.76 -1.91
N SER A 250 16.51 -19.06 -0.94
CA SER A 250 17.08 -18.91 0.40
C SER A 250 16.34 -19.86 1.32
N ARG A 251 17.07 -20.71 2.04
CA ARG A 251 16.51 -21.60 3.05
C ARG A 251 16.02 -20.74 4.21
N MET A 252 14.70 -20.57 4.34
CA MET A 252 14.09 -19.94 5.51
C MET A 252 14.18 -20.92 6.69
N PRO A 253 14.58 -20.49 7.89
CA PRO A 253 14.49 -21.31 9.09
C PRO A 253 13.03 -21.70 9.36
N ALA A 254 12.79 -22.93 9.81
CA ALA A 254 11.46 -23.45 10.13
C ALA A 254 10.79 -22.77 11.35
N SER A 255 11.49 -21.86 12.04
CA SER A 255 11.05 -21.20 13.28
C SER A 255 10.55 -19.78 13.10
N VAL A 256 10.26 -19.34 11.87
CA VAL A 256 9.54 -18.06 11.66
C VAL A 256 8.14 -18.27 12.21
N GLY A 257 7.88 -17.69 13.39
CA GLY A 257 6.62 -17.83 14.12
C GLY A 257 5.41 -17.47 13.26
N LEU A 258 4.22 -17.91 13.70
CA LEU A 258 2.94 -17.54 13.09
C LEU A 258 2.87 -16.01 12.92
N GLN A 259 3.10 -15.54 11.69
CA GLN A 259 2.97 -14.13 11.36
C GLN A 259 1.61 -13.96 10.67
N VAL A 260 0.80 -13.02 11.15
CA VAL A 260 -0.51 -12.73 10.55
C VAL A 260 -0.33 -12.34 9.08
N ASP A 261 -1.08 -12.98 8.18
CA ASP A 261 -1.13 -12.65 6.75
C ASP A 261 -2.18 -11.54 6.55
N TYR A 262 -1.76 -10.29 6.77
CA TYR A 262 -2.63 -9.11 6.63
C TYR A 262 -3.22 -9.00 5.23
N GLU A 263 -2.46 -9.38 4.20
CA GLU A 263 -2.94 -9.41 2.83
C GLU A 263 -4.11 -10.40 2.65
N TYR A 264 -4.03 -11.57 3.27
CA TYR A 264 -5.14 -12.52 3.27
C TYR A 264 -6.35 -12.00 4.04
N GLU A 265 -6.14 -11.32 5.17
CA GLU A 265 -7.24 -10.68 5.91
C GLU A 265 -7.92 -9.56 5.09
N VAL A 266 -7.15 -8.79 4.32
CA VAL A 266 -7.71 -7.83 3.34
C VAL A 266 -8.60 -8.55 2.32
N MET A 267 -8.10 -9.63 1.70
CA MET A 267 -8.86 -10.40 0.70
C MET A 267 -10.14 -11.00 1.29
N LYS A 268 -10.05 -11.58 2.49
CA LYS A 268 -11.18 -12.16 3.22
C LYS A 268 -12.24 -11.10 3.53
N ARG A 269 -11.83 -9.93 4.02
CA ARG A 269 -12.75 -8.83 4.38
C ARG A 269 -13.44 -8.19 3.19
N LEU A 270 -12.77 -8.17 2.05
CA LEU A 270 -13.31 -7.78 0.75
C LEU A 270 -14.21 -8.85 0.12
N GLY A 271 -14.22 -10.09 0.64
CA GLY A 271 -14.98 -11.19 0.04
C GLY A 271 -14.33 -11.76 -1.23
N VAL A 272 -13.02 -11.58 -1.40
CA VAL A 272 -12.25 -12.04 -2.56
C VAL A 272 -11.10 -12.99 -2.20
N PRO A 273 -11.29 -14.01 -1.32
CA PRO A 273 -10.21 -14.94 -0.97
C PRO A 273 -9.66 -15.72 -2.19
N TRP A 274 -10.45 -15.83 -3.27
CA TRP A 274 -10.04 -16.41 -4.53
C TRP A 274 -8.87 -15.66 -5.21
N ALA A 275 -8.64 -14.39 -4.87
CA ALA A 275 -7.54 -13.60 -5.43
C ALA A 275 -6.16 -14.21 -5.11
N LYS A 276 -6.07 -15.03 -4.05
CA LYS A 276 -4.86 -15.80 -3.75
C LYS A 276 -4.39 -16.68 -4.93
N SER A 277 -5.32 -17.24 -5.69
CA SER A 277 -5.00 -18.11 -6.84
C SER A 277 -4.30 -17.34 -7.97
N TYR A 278 -4.61 -16.06 -8.15
CA TYR A 278 -3.94 -15.20 -9.12
C TYR A 278 -2.46 -15.02 -8.77
N TYR A 279 -2.16 -14.74 -7.50
CA TYR A 279 -0.79 -14.58 -7.03
C TYR A 279 0.04 -15.88 -7.13
N GLN A 280 -0.60 -17.03 -6.88
CA GLN A 280 0.01 -18.34 -7.11
C GLN A 280 0.32 -18.57 -8.60
N ALA A 281 -0.55 -18.15 -9.50
CA ALA A 281 -0.33 -18.26 -10.94
C ALA A 281 0.82 -17.37 -11.42
N ILE A 282 0.98 -16.15 -10.89
CA ILE A 282 2.15 -15.29 -11.17
C ILE A 282 3.45 -16.02 -10.81
N GLN A 283 3.52 -16.64 -9.63
CA GLN A 283 4.71 -17.35 -9.18
C GLN A 283 5.08 -18.56 -10.06
N GLN A 284 4.08 -19.23 -10.65
CA GLN A 284 4.29 -20.35 -11.55
C GLN A 284 4.89 -19.92 -12.91
N GLY A 285 4.58 -18.69 -13.34
CA GLY A 285 5.03 -18.16 -14.64
C GLY A 285 4.12 -18.55 -15.81
N PRO A 286 4.44 -18.06 -17.02
CA PRO A 286 3.73 -18.39 -18.25
C PRO A 286 3.82 -19.87 -18.62
#